data_AF-A0A3M7L7R9-F1
#
_entry.id   AF-A0A3M7L7R9-F1
#
_cell.length_a   1.000
_cell.length_b   1.000
_cell.length_c   1.000
_cell.angle_alpha   90.00
_cell.angle_beta   90.00
_cell.angle_gamma   90.00
#
_symmetry.space_group_name_H-M   'P 1'
#
loop_
_entity.id
_entity.type
_entity.pdbx_description
1 polymer ?
#
loop_
_entity_poly.entity_id
_entity_poly.type
_entity_poly.pdbx_seq_one_letter_code
_entity_poly.pdbx_strand_id
1 'polypeptide(L)'
;MTFASAKAKIPVCLPCEKIQPIQELPTDSEIQKLVGQKVNLSYINTEYGILWMSIWNTNGRYVLSDISNNSYFEIDTQEAKILKEKHDFDVTTAENPLSFWKKIGGKLVFFILIALLIWGNISSKKIKNVNPTNI
;
A
#
# COMPACT_ATOMS: atom_id res chain seq x y z
N MET A 1 -6.97 -9.47 44.46
CA MET A 1 -6.74 -9.74 43.03
C MET A 1 -6.05 -8.53 42.43
N THR A 2 -4.79 -8.66 42.02
CA THR A 2 -4.05 -7.59 41.34
C THR A 2 -4.34 -7.66 39.84
N PHE A 3 -5.05 -6.66 39.31
CA PHE A 3 -5.24 -6.52 37.87
C PHE A 3 -3.96 -5.95 37.25
N ALA A 4 -3.20 -6.78 36.55
CA ALA A 4 -2.11 -6.32 35.71
C ALA A 4 -2.70 -5.73 34.42
N SER A 5 -2.69 -4.40 34.29
CA SER A 5 -3.03 -3.70 33.05
C SER A 5 -1.74 -3.46 32.25
N ALA A 6 -1.51 -4.26 31.21
CA ALA A 6 -0.48 -3.96 30.23
C ALA A 6 -0.97 -2.81 29.34
N LYS A 7 -0.24 -1.69 29.29
CA LYS A 7 -0.50 -0.62 28.32
C LYS A 7 -0.44 -1.24 26.92
N ALA A 8 -1.57 -1.35 26.23
CA ALA A 8 -1.60 -1.85 24.86
C ALA A 8 -0.69 -0.97 24.00
N LYS A 9 0.40 -1.54 23.48
CA LYS A 9 1.28 -0.83 22.55
C LYS A 9 0.57 -0.76 21.20
N ILE A 10 0.33 0.44 20.72
CA ILE A 10 -0.19 0.66 19.37
C ILE A 10 0.89 0.19 18.38
N PRO A 11 0.59 -0.73 17.45
CA PRO A 11 1.52 -1.09 16.41
C PRO A 11 1.70 0.09 15.46
N VAL A 12 2.93 0.55 15.35
CA VAL A 12 3.36 1.65 14.49
C VAL A 12 4.44 1.15 13.55
N CYS A 13 4.40 1.62 12.31
CA CYS A 13 5.46 1.44 11.32
C CYS A 13 5.88 2.85 10.88
N LEU A 14 7.05 3.33 11.31
CA LEU A 14 7.50 4.70 11.11
C LEU A 14 9.04 4.81 11.06
N PRO A 15 9.67 4.83 9.86
CA PRO A 15 9.29 4.15 8.63
C PRO A 15 9.58 2.63 8.70
N CYS A 16 8.89 1.82 7.90
CA CYS A 16 9.27 0.42 7.69
C CYS A 16 9.36 0.07 6.20
N GLU A 17 10.31 -0.79 5.82
CA GLU A 17 10.37 -1.32 4.46
C GLU A 17 9.39 -2.47 4.31
N LYS A 18 8.66 -2.48 3.19
CA LYS A 18 7.66 -3.48 2.89
C LYS A 18 7.87 -4.00 1.48
N ILE A 19 8.03 -5.31 1.38
CA ILE A 19 8.20 -6.03 0.12
C ILE A 19 6.88 -6.73 -0.19
N GLN A 20 6.40 -6.58 -1.43
CA GLN A 20 5.19 -7.23 -1.91
C GLN A 20 5.54 -8.01 -3.19
N PRO A 21 5.42 -9.34 -3.20
CA PRO A 21 5.60 -10.11 -4.43
C PRO A 21 4.48 -9.74 -5.42
N ILE A 22 4.86 -9.43 -6.65
CA ILE A 22 3.95 -9.01 -7.73
C ILE A 22 3.76 -10.15 -8.72
N GLN A 23 4.84 -10.82 -9.08
CA GLN A 23 4.83 -11.91 -10.03
C GLN A 23 5.86 -12.98 -9.62
N GLU A 24 5.41 -14.22 -9.61
CA GLU A 24 6.29 -15.37 -9.40
C GLU A 24 7.06 -15.64 -10.71
N LEU A 25 8.39 -15.77 -10.59
CA LEU A 25 9.22 -16.09 -11.75
C LEU A 25 9.39 -17.61 -11.88
N PRO A 26 9.37 -18.17 -13.10
CA PRO A 26 9.62 -19.59 -13.32
C PRO A 26 10.97 -20.03 -12.74
N THR A 27 11.00 -21.20 -12.11
CA THR A 27 12.20 -21.72 -11.42
C THR A 27 13.42 -21.89 -12.35
N ASP A 28 13.20 -22.06 -13.66
CA ASP A 28 14.27 -22.19 -14.66
C ASP A 28 14.62 -20.88 -15.38
N SER A 29 14.14 -19.73 -14.88
CA SER A 29 14.43 -18.43 -15.47
C SER A 29 15.91 -18.09 -15.42
N GLU A 30 16.41 -17.41 -16.46
CA GLU A 30 17.79 -16.93 -16.51
C GLU A 30 18.11 -15.98 -15.35
N ILE A 31 17.12 -15.23 -14.89
CA ILE A 31 17.23 -14.33 -13.74
C ILE A 31 17.63 -15.12 -12.47
N GLN A 32 16.99 -16.26 -12.20
CA GLN A 32 17.34 -17.08 -11.04
C GLN A 32 18.74 -17.69 -11.16
N LYS A 33 19.21 -17.99 -12.39
CA LYS A 33 20.58 -18.47 -12.63
C LYS A 33 21.63 -17.37 -12.43
N LEU A 34 21.30 -16.13 -12.80
CA LEU A 34 22.17 -14.97 -12.60
C LEU A 34 22.30 -14.60 -11.11
N VAL A 35 21.16 -14.56 -10.40
CA VAL A 35 21.12 -14.24 -8.96
C VAL A 35 21.58 -15.42 -8.08
N GLY A 36 21.50 -16.65 -8.60
CA GLY A 36 21.86 -17.88 -7.89
C GLY A 36 20.85 -18.30 -6.82
N GLN A 37 19.66 -17.68 -6.79
CA GLN A 37 18.61 -17.93 -5.80
C GLN A 37 17.22 -17.89 -6.47
N LYS A 38 16.25 -18.54 -5.82
CA LYS A 38 14.85 -18.47 -6.26
C LYS A 38 14.29 -17.11 -5.86
N VAL A 39 14.01 -16.29 -6.85
CA VAL A 39 13.53 -14.92 -6.64
C VAL A 39 12.20 -14.68 -7.34
N ASN A 40 11.39 -13.79 -6.75
CA ASN A 40 10.15 -13.29 -7.31
C ASN A 40 10.29 -11.81 -7.67
N LEU A 41 9.65 -11.41 -8.76
CA LEU A 41 9.49 -9.99 -9.08
C LEU A 41 8.57 -9.36 -8.04
N SER A 42 9.10 -8.35 -7.36
CA SER A 42 8.49 -7.77 -6.18
C SER A 42 8.55 -6.25 -6.22
N TYR A 43 7.69 -5.61 -5.44
CA TYR A 43 7.68 -4.17 -5.25
C TYR A 43 8.04 -3.86 -3.81
N ILE A 44 9.10 -3.09 -3.60
CA ILE A 44 9.49 -2.59 -2.28
C ILE A 44 9.08 -1.14 -2.14
N ASN A 45 8.58 -0.77 -0.97
CA ASN A 45 8.29 0.60 -0.63
C ASN A 45 8.55 0.87 0.85
N THR A 46 8.87 2.12 1.18
CA THR A 46 8.86 2.60 2.56
C THR A 46 7.41 2.89 2.95
N GLU A 47 6.91 2.28 4.01
CA GLU A 47 5.56 2.44 4.53
C GLU A 47 5.59 3.24 5.85
N TYR A 48 4.60 4.10 6.03
CA TYR A 48 4.27 4.76 7.29
C TYR A 48 2.85 4.34 7.66
N GLY A 49 2.68 3.71 8.81
CA GLY A 49 1.42 3.08 9.19
C GLY A 49 1.17 3.08 10.70
N ILE A 50 -0.11 2.95 11.03
CA ILE A 50 -0.60 2.79 12.41
C ILE A 50 -1.70 1.72 12.39
N LEU A 51 -1.83 0.94 13.46
CA LEU A 51 -2.92 -0.04 13.59
C LEU A 51 -2.99 -1.01 12.38
N TRP A 52 -1.84 -1.50 11.92
CA TRP A 52 -1.73 -2.40 10.75
C TRP A 52 -2.21 -1.79 9.41
N MET A 53 -2.57 -0.51 9.40
CA MET A 53 -2.97 0.23 8.21
C MET A 53 -1.83 1.09 7.69
N SER A 54 -1.54 0.95 6.40
CA SER A 54 -0.64 1.82 5.66
C SER A 54 -1.29 3.20 5.51
N ILE A 55 -0.67 4.27 6.01
CA ILE A 55 -1.14 5.66 5.86
C ILE A 55 -0.54 6.29 4.61
N TRP A 56 0.79 6.20 4.50
CA TRP A 56 1.57 6.80 3.43
C TRP A 56 2.67 5.83 2.97
N ASN A 57 3.00 5.86 1.67
CA ASN A 57 4.10 5.08 1.10
C ASN A 57 5.05 5.97 0.28
N THR A 58 6.36 5.79 0.43
CA THR A 58 7.41 6.48 -0.35
C THR A 58 8.39 5.48 -0.96
N ASN A 59 9.26 5.95 -1.86
CA ASN A 59 10.44 5.23 -2.37
C ASN A 59 10.10 3.86 -2.97
N GLY A 60 8.95 3.79 -3.64
CA GLY A 60 8.46 2.56 -4.23
C GLY A 60 9.22 2.20 -5.51
N ARG A 61 9.80 1.00 -5.57
CA ARG A 61 10.54 0.50 -6.74
C ARG A 61 10.39 -1.02 -6.90
N TYR A 62 10.62 -1.52 -8.11
CA TYR A 62 10.64 -2.94 -8.40
C TYR A 62 12.00 -3.56 -8.06
N VAL A 63 11.97 -4.73 -7.45
CA VAL A 63 13.15 -5.50 -6.99
C VAL A 63 12.91 -7.00 -7.18
N LEU A 64 13.97 -7.78 -7.09
CA LEU A 64 13.88 -9.24 -7.02
C LEU A 64 13.96 -9.66 -5.54
N SER A 65 12.88 -10.20 -4.97
CA SER A 65 12.91 -10.69 -3.58
C SER A 65 13.17 -12.18 -3.52
N ASP A 66 13.99 -12.60 -2.56
CA ASP A 66 14.17 -14.03 -2.26
C ASP A 66 12.88 -14.57 -1.63
N ILE A 67 12.45 -15.75 -2.06
CA ILE A 67 11.25 -16.42 -1.56
C ILE A 67 11.46 -16.91 -0.12
N SER A 68 12.69 -17.23 0.24
CA SER A 68 13.05 -17.89 1.51
C SER A 68 13.56 -16.91 2.57
N ASN A 69 14.28 -15.89 2.16
CA ASN A 69 14.82 -14.86 3.03
C ASN A 69 14.16 -13.54 2.68
N ASN A 70 13.77 -12.74 3.68
CA ASN A 70 13.12 -11.44 3.49
C ASN A 70 14.12 -10.36 2.98
N SER A 71 14.99 -10.76 2.05
CA SER A 71 16.01 -9.97 1.38
C SER A 71 15.59 -9.69 -0.07
N TYR A 72 16.21 -8.67 -0.65
CA TYR A 72 15.97 -8.28 -2.02
C TYR A 72 17.27 -7.93 -2.73
N PHE A 73 17.23 -8.06 -4.05
CA PHE A 73 18.27 -7.65 -4.98
C PHE A 73 17.72 -6.55 -5.87
N GLU A 74 18.53 -5.51 -6.08
CA GLU A 74 18.22 -4.48 -7.06
C GLU A 74 18.26 -5.09 -8.47
N ILE A 75 17.39 -4.61 -9.36
CA ILE A 75 17.35 -5.05 -10.75
C ILE A 75 18.41 -4.25 -11.52
N ASP A 76 19.43 -4.91 -12.04
CA ASP A 76 20.40 -4.30 -12.96
C ASP A 76 19.88 -4.36 -14.41
N THR A 77 20.59 -3.69 -15.31
CA THR A 77 20.27 -3.55 -16.73
C THR A 77 20.12 -4.88 -17.45
N GLN A 78 20.87 -5.92 -17.04
CA GLN A 78 20.76 -7.25 -17.63
C GLN A 78 19.45 -7.94 -17.24
N GLU A 79 19.09 -7.94 -15.95
CA GLU A 79 17.85 -8.53 -15.46
C GLU A 79 16.63 -7.76 -16.00
N ALA A 80 16.72 -6.42 -16.07
CA ALA A 80 15.66 -5.60 -16.67
C ALA A 80 15.38 -5.97 -18.14
N LYS A 81 16.44 -6.24 -18.91
CA LYS A 81 16.30 -6.69 -20.31
C LYS A 81 15.65 -8.06 -20.39
N ILE A 82 16.07 -9.01 -19.54
CA ILE A 82 15.49 -10.36 -19.51
C ILE A 82 14.02 -10.32 -19.08
N LEU A 83 13.66 -9.50 -18.08
CA LEU A 83 12.28 -9.29 -17.65
C LEU A 83 11.41 -8.77 -18.80
N LYS A 84 11.93 -7.81 -19.57
CA LYS A 84 11.22 -7.25 -20.72
C LYS A 84 11.03 -8.27 -21.86
N GLU A 85 12.10 -9.00 -22.21
CA GLU A 85 12.07 -9.90 -23.37
C GLU A 85 11.37 -11.23 -23.09
N LYS A 86 11.46 -11.75 -21.85
CA LYS A 86 10.98 -13.11 -21.51
C LYS A 86 9.77 -13.14 -20.59
N HIS A 87 9.52 -12.06 -19.86
CA HIS A 87 8.44 -11.99 -18.88
C HIS A 87 7.44 -10.86 -19.16
N ASP A 88 7.56 -10.18 -20.32
CA ASP A 88 6.71 -9.06 -20.75
C ASP A 88 6.58 -7.95 -19.68
N PHE A 89 7.64 -7.74 -18.91
CA PHE A 89 7.65 -6.79 -17.80
C PHE A 89 8.73 -5.73 -17.99
N ASP A 90 8.32 -4.49 -18.24
CA ASP A 90 9.23 -3.36 -18.36
C ASP A 90 9.31 -2.59 -17.04
N VAL A 91 10.41 -2.79 -16.32
CA VAL A 91 10.70 -2.16 -15.02
C VAL A 91 10.69 -0.62 -15.09
N THR A 92 11.03 -0.04 -16.24
CA THR A 92 11.12 1.42 -16.42
C THR A 92 9.76 2.08 -16.65
N THR A 93 8.82 1.34 -17.23
CA THR A 93 7.49 1.84 -17.60
C THR A 93 6.38 1.25 -16.71
N ALA A 94 6.70 0.24 -15.91
CA ALA A 94 5.73 -0.44 -15.06
C ALA A 94 5.03 0.52 -14.10
N GLU A 95 3.71 0.45 -14.09
CA GLU A 95 2.89 1.26 -13.18
C GLU A 95 3.13 0.87 -11.72
N ASN A 96 2.81 1.78 -10.79
CA ASN A 96 2.91 1.47 -9.37
C ASN A 96 1.80 0.47 -8.96
N PRO A 97 2.16 -0.74 -8.47
CA PRO A 97 1.22 -1.83 -8.20
C PRO A 97 0.45 -1.64 -6.89
N LEU A 98 0.75 -0.61 -6.11
CA LEU A 98 0.03 -0.32 -4.87
C LEU A 98 -1.43 0.03 -5.19
N SER A 99 -2.34 -0.59 -4.44
CA SER A 99 -3.76 -0.28 -4.51
C SER A 99 -4.03 1.19 -4.17
N PHE A 100 -5.15 1.71 -4.69
CA PHE A 100 -5.58 3.08 -4.47
C PHE A 100 -5.62 3.49 -2.99
N TRP A 101 -5.99 2.56 -2.10
CA TRP A 101 -6.03 2.76 -0.64
C TRP A 101 -4.64 2.86 0.02
N LYS A 102 -3.66 2.12 -0.51
CA LYS A 102 -2.26 2.22 -0.07
C LYS A 102 -1.63 3.52 -0.57
N LYS A 103 -2.04 4.01 -1.74
CA LYS A 103 -1.66 5.35 -2.21
C LYS A 103 -2.29 6.43 -1.33
N ILE A 104 -1.66 7.61 -1.24
CA ILE A 104 -2.18 8.69 -0.40
C ILE A 104 -3.57 9.19 -0.85
N GLY A 105 -3.81 9.16 -2.17
CA GLY A 105 -5.01 9.71 -2.78
C GLY A 105 -6.30 9.07 -2.28
N GLY A 106 -6.32 7.77 -2.03
CA GLY A 106 -7.57 7.09 -1.67
C GLY A 106 -8.17 7.51 -0.34
N LYS A 107 -7.31 7.77 0.65
CA LYS A 107 -7.76 8.23 1.96
C LYS A 107 -8.31 9.65 1.91
N LEU A 108 -7.65 10.54 1.16
CA LEU A 108 -8.11 11.91 0.99
C LEU A 108 -9.48 11.97 0.32
N VAL A 109 -9.66 11.23 -0.78
CA VAL A 109 -10.96 11.14 -1.47
C VAL A 109 -12.05 10.62 -0.53
N PHE A 110 -11.75 9.59 0.25
CA PHE A 110 -12.69 9.04 1.22
C PHE A 110 -13.14 10.07 2.27
N PHE A 111 -12.21 10.84 2.86
CA PHE A 111 -12.56 11.89 3.81
C PHE A 111 -13.39 13.01 3.18
N ILE A 112 -13.11 13.39 1.93
CA ILE A 112 -13.91 14.38 1.20
C ILE A 112 -15.34 13.87 1.00
N LEU A 113 -15.52 12.61 0.62
CA LEU A 113 -16.84 12.00 0.47
C LEU A 113 -17.61 11.99 1.79
N ILE A 114 -16.96 11.62 2.90
CA ILE A 114 -17.58 11.69 4.24
C ILE A 114 -18.02 13.12 4.57
N ALA A 115 -17.15 14.11 4.34
CA ALA A 115 -17.47 15.51 4.62
C ALA A 115 -18.69 15.99 3.82
N LEU A 116 -18.77 15.64 2.53
CA LEU A 116 -19.91 15.97 1.67
C LEU A 116 -21.20 15.28 2.15
N LEU A 117 -21.13 14.02 2.57
CA LEU A 117 -22.29 13.29 3.10
C LEU A 117 -22.83 13.91 4.39
N ILE A 118 -21.94 14.33 5.29
CA ILE A 118 -22.31 15.02 6.53
C ILE A 118 -22.95 16.37 6.20
N TRP A 119 -22.32 17.15 5.32
CA TRP A 119 -22.82 18.46 4.90
C TRP A 119 -24.21 18.36 4.24
N GLY A 120 -24.38 17.42 3.32
CA GLY A 120 -25.64 17.16 2.63
C GLY A 120 -26.77 16.76 3.58
N ASN A 121 -26.48 15.94 4.60
CA ASN A 121 -27.47 15.54 5.60
C ASN A 121 -27.83 16.67 6.58
N ILE A 122 -26.88 17.54 6.96
CA ILE A 122 -27.13 18.68 7.86
C ILE A 122 -28.04 19.73 7.19
N SER A 123 -27.89 19.97 5.89
CA SER A 123 -28.68 20.97 5.16
C SER A 123 -30.17 20.62 5.00
N SER A 124 -30.58 19.38 5.27
CA SER A 124 -31.98 18.94 5.13
C SER A 124 -32.88 19.44 6.28
N LYS A 125 -32.32 19.84 7.42
CA LYS A 125 -33.09 20.36 8.55
C LYS A 125 -33.40 21.85 8.37
N LYS A 126 -34.34 22.18 7.48
CA LYS A 126 -35.02 23.48 7.53
C LYS A 126 -35.77 23.59 8.86
N ILE A 127 -35.41 24.57 9.68
CA ILE A 127 -36.16 24.95 10.88
C ILE A 127 -37.58 25.31 10.44
N LYS A 128 -38.56 24.45 10.75
CA LYS A 128 -39.96 24.81 10.60
C LYS A 128 -40.26 25.85 11.66
N ASN A 129 -40.30 27.13 11.28
CA ASN A 129 -40.89 28.17 12.10
C ASN A 129 -42.38 27.84 12.27
N VAL A 130 -42.72 27.22 13.39
CA VAL A 130 -44.10 27.06 13.83
C VAL A 130 -44.57 28.41 14.36
N ASN A 131 -45.37 29.12 13.58
CA ASN A 131 -46.09 30.29 14.07
C ASN A 131 -47.20 29.83 15.01
N PRO A 132 -47.34 30.43 16.21
CA PRO A 132 -48.45 30.11 17.09
C PRO A 132 -49.77 30.60 16.50
N THR A 133 -50.73 29.69 16.36
CA THR A 133 -52.12 30.05 16.06
C THR A 133 -52.74 30.54 17.38
N ASN A 134 -53.04 31.84 17.48
CA ASN A 134 -53.87 32.34 18.57
C ASN A 134 -55.29 31.75 18.44
N ILE A 135 -55.78 31.17 19.53
CA ILE A 135 -57.15 30.67 19.70
C ILE A 135 -57.95 31.75 20.42
#